data_AF-A0AB37Z8R2-F1
#
_entry.id   AF-A0AB37Z8R2-F1
#
_cell.length_a   1.000
_cell.length_b   1.000
_cell.length_c   1.000
_cell.angle_alpha   90.00
_cell.angle_beta   90.00
_cell.angle_gamma   90.00
#
_symmetry.space_group_name_H-M   'P 1'
#
loop_
_entity.id
_entity.type
_entity.pdbx_description
1 polymer ?
#
loop_
_entity_poly.entity_id
_entity_poly.type
_entity_poly.pdbx_seq_one_letter_code
_entity_poly.pdbx_strand_id
1 'polypeptide(L)'
;MKSPKHLFLTLPLIATLAGCMNISGVVRDKPTGNPISSASVTINNVSATTNAMGAYNLTGPFIPSHVIFVNAPGYNIYTKSVGKEQIHDIELVPRQ
;
A
#
# COMPACT_ATOMS: atom_id res chain seq x y z
N MET A 1 -54.70 11.03 -23.11
CA MET A 1 -53.86 9.82 -22.96
C MET A 1 -52.72 9.86 -23.99
N LYS A 2 -51.51 10.27 -23.59
CA LYS A 2 -50.23 9.98 -24.25
C LYS A 2 -49.12 10.46 -23.31
N SER A 3 -48.47 9.49 -22.67
CA SER A 3 -47.40 9.68 -21.69
C SER A 3 -46.10 10.21 -22.33
N PRO A 4 -45.27 10.92 -21.56
CA PRO A 4 -43.99 11.44 -22.04
C PRO A 4 -42.95 10.31 -22.03
N LYS A 5 -42.22 10.13 -23.13
CA LYS A 5 -41.10 9.19 -23.20
C LYS A 5 -39.88 9.87 -22.58
N HIS A 6 -39.75 9.78 -21.26
CA HIS A 6 -38.48 10.10 -20.61
C HIS A 6 -37.45 9.03 -21.01
N LEU A 7 -36.51 9.43 -21.86
CA LEU A 7 -35.32 8.67 -22.19
C LEU A 7 -34.34 8.82 -21.02
N PHE A 8 -34.53 8.05 -19.96
CA PHE A 8 -33.56 7.97 -18.85
C PHE A 8 -32.43 7.03 -19.27
N LEU A 9 -31.29 7.61 -19.62
CA LEU A 9 -30.04 6.90 -19.88
C LEU A 9 -29.49 6.39 -18.54
N THR A 10 -29.86 5.18 -18.14
CA THR A 10 -29.29 4.54 -16.95
C THR A 10 -27.88 4.04 -17.28
N LEU A 11 -26.87 4.85 -17.02
CA LEU A 11 -25.50 4.37 -16.97
C LEU A 11 -25.43 3.30 -15.85
N PRO A 12 -24.94 2.08 -16.11
CA PRO A 12 -24.68 1.16 -15.02
C PRO A 12 -23.56 1.78 -14.16
N LEU A 13 -23.87 2.09 -12.91
CA LEU A 13 -22.85 2.32 -11.89
C LEU A 13 -22.18 0.96 -11.63
N ILE A 14 -21.20 0.61 -12.45
CA ILE A 14 -20.34 -0.54 -12.18
C ILE A 14 -19.46 -0.11 -10.99
N ALA A 15 -19.95 -0.37 -9.77
CA ALA A 15 -19.13 -0.29 -8.59
C ALA A 15 -18.06 -1.38 -8.73
N THR A 16 -16.87 -1.00 -9.22
CA THR A 16 -15.69 -1.85 -9.07
C THR A 16 -15.50 -2.01 -7.56
N LEU A 17 -15.79 -3.21 -7.05
CA LEU A 17 -15.39 -3.58 -5.70
C LEU A 17 -13.87 -3.49 -5.71
N ALA A 18 -13.32 -2.35 -5.31
CA ALA A 18 -11.90 -2.23 -5.05
C ALA A 18 -11.63 -3.22 -3.93
N GLY A 19 -11.12 -4.40 -4.32
CA GLY A 19 -10.89 -5.49 -3.39
C GLY A 19 -9.99 -4.97 -2.28
N CYS A 20 -10.44 -5.11 -1.04
CA CYS A 20 -9.61 -4.76 0.11
C CYS A 20 -8.43 -5.74 0.11
N MET A 21 -7.23 -5.25 -0.17
CA MET A 21 -5.99 -6.01 -0.12
C MET A 21 -5.34 -5.81 1.24
N ASN A 22 -4.78 -6.88 1.76
CA ASN A 22 -3.87 -6.83 2.90
C ASN A 22 -2.43 -6.93 2.37
N ILE A 23 -1.60 -5.96 2.72
CA ILE A 23 -0.18 -5.90 2.39
C ILE A 23 0.62 -5.96 3.68
N SER A 24 1.51 -6.93 3.79
CA SER A 24 2.34 -7.18 4.96
C SER A 24 3.79 -7.46 4.58
N GLY A 25 4.67 -7.52 5.57
CA GLY A 25 6.07 -7.86 5.38
C GLY A 25 6.93 -7.38 6.53
N VAL A 26 8.25 -7.46 6.36
CA VAL A 26 9.22 -6.90 7.30
C VAL A 26 10.12 -5.87 6.64
N VAL A 27 10.50 -4.84 7.40
CA VAL A 27 11.50 -3.84 7.01
C VAL A 27 12.80 -4.11 7.76
N ARG A 28 13.91 -4.24 7.03
CA ARG A 28 15.24 -4.54 7.55
C ARG A 28 16.30 -3.59 7.03
N ASP A 29 17.37 -3.43 7.80
CA ASP A 29 18.60 -2.79 7.35
C ASP A 29 19.33 -3.71 6.38
N LYS A 30 19.63 -3.23 5.19
CA LYS A 30 20.23 -4.04 4.12
C LYS A 30 21.62 -4.58 4.48
N PRO A 31 22.56 -3.77 5.03
CA PRO A 31 23.88 -4.26 5.41
C PRO A 31 23.87 -5.33 6.51
N THR A 32 23.04 -5.16 7.54
CA THR A 32 23.10 -5.99 8.76
C THR A 32 22.01 -7.04 8.85
N GLY A 33 20.92 -6.92 8.09
CA GLY A 33 19.73 -7.76 8.19
C GLY A 33 18.87 -7.50 9.43
N ASN A 34 19.26 -6.52 10.26
CA ASN A 34 18.54 -6.17 11.49
C ASN A 34 17.16 -5.59 11.19
N PRO A 35 16.13 -5.91 11.98
CA PRO A 35 14.80 -5.32 11.82
C PRO A 35 14.84 -3.81 12.09
N ILE A 36 14.10 -3.03 11.32
CA ILE A 36 13.94 -1.60 11.52
C ILE A 36 12.57 -1.34 12.13
N SER A 37 12.54 -0.99 13.40
CA SER A 37 11.33 -0.52 14.08
C SER A 37 11.03 0.94 13.75
N SER A 38 9.77 1.34 13.93
CA SER A 38 9.32 2.72 13.76
C SER A 38 9.50 3.30 12.35
N ALA A 39 9.71 2.46 11.33
CA ALA A 39 9.64 2.87 9.94
C ALA A 39 8.18 3.10 9.55
N SER A 40 7.90 4.18 8.83
CA SER A 40 6.58 4.47 8.28
C SER A 40 6.45 3.82 6.91
N VAL A 41 5.45 2.96 6.74
CA VAL A 41 5.07 2.32 5.48
C VAL A 41 3.72 2.88 5.06
N THR A 42 3.65 3.46 3.86
CA THR A 42 2.45 4.14 3.36
C THR A 42 2.11 3.65 1.95
N ILE A 43 0.81 3.40 1.73
CA ILE A 43 0.24 3.16 0.40
C ILE A 43 -0.96 4.10 0.26
N ASN A 44 -0.88 5.05 -0.66
CA ASN A 44 -1.83 6.18 -0.77
C ASN A 44 -1.98 6.94 0.56
N ASN A 45 -3.17 6.85 1.18
CA ASN A 45 -3.53 7.51 2.44
C ASN A 45 -3.59 6.53 3.63
N VAL A 46 -3.21 5.27 3.44
CA VAL A 46 -3.17 4.26 4.50
C VAL A 46 -1.72 4.06 4.93
N SER A 47 -1.46 4.19 6.22
CA SER A 47 -0.12 4.12 6.80
C SER A 47 -0.05 3.16 7.99
N ALA A 48 1.10 2.53 8.16
CA ALA A 48 1.44 1.68 9.30
C ALA A 48 2.87 1.98 9.74
N THR A 49 3.15 1.70 11.01
CA THR A 49 4.48 1.84 11.60
C THR A 49 5.01 0.44 11.91
N THR A 50 6.25 0.15 11.52
CA THR A 50 6.86 -1.15 11.81
C THR A 50 7.05 -1.37 13.31
N ASN A 51 6.81 -2.59 13.77
CA ASN A 51 7.01 -2.97 15.17
C ASN A 51 8.49 -3.29 15.49
N ALA A 52 8.78 -3.77 16.70
CA ALA A 52 10.14 -4.11 17.15
C ALA A 52 10.83 -5.21 16.30
N MET A 53 10.06 -6.04 15.60
CA MET A 53 10.55 -7.08 14.69
C MET A 53 10.62 -6.59 13.23
N GLY A 54 10.39 -5.29 12.99
CA GLY A 54 10.33 -4.70 11.66
C GLY A 54 9.05 -5.02 10.88
N ALA A 55 8.08 -5.73 11.48
CA ALA A 55 6.89 -6.16 10.78
C ALA A 55 5.88 -5.01 10.61
N TYR A 56 5.23 -4.97 9.46
CA TYR A 56 4.12 -4.06 9.16
C TYR A 56 2.94 -4.80 8.53
N ASN A 57 1.76 -4.19 8.63
CA ASN A 57 0.54 -4.69 8.03
C ASN A 57 -0.39 -3.52 7.67
N LEU A 58 -0.83 -3.46 6.42
CA LEU A 58 -1.70 -2.43 5.87
C LEU A 58 -2.89 -3.12 5.19
N THR A 59 -4.09 -2.62 5.44
CA THR A 59 -5.30 -3.11 4.77
C THR A 59 -6.01 -1.94 4.12
N GLY A 60 -6.33 -2.05 2.84
CA GLY A 60 -6.98 -0.98 2.10
C GLY A 60 -7.34 -1.36 0.67
N PRO A 61 -8.01 -0.47 -0.07
CA PRO A 61 -8.38 -0.68 -1.47
C PRO A 61 -7.14 -0.52 -2.38
N PHE A 62 -6.12 -1.34 -2.16
CA PHE A 62 -4.89 -1.27 -2.93
C PHE A 62 -5.05 -1.99 -4.27
N ILE A 63 -4.30 -1.53 -5.26
CA ILE A 63 -4.20 -2.18 -6.57
C ILE A 63 -2.72 -2.34 -6.92
N PRO A 64 -2.35 -3.26 -7.84
CA PRO A 64 -0.96 -3.54 -8.16
C PRO A 64 -0.11 -2.36 -8.61
N SER A 65 -0.72 -1.31 -9.18
CA SER A 65 -0.03 -0.10 -9.63
C SER A 65 0.19 0.94 -8.53
N HIS A 66 -0.38 0.78 -7.33
CA HIS A 66 -0.08 1.65 -6.20
C HIS A 66 1.36 1.47 -5.73
N VAL A 67 1.88 2.49 -5.05
CA VAL A 67 3.26 2.53 -4.59
C VAL A 67 3.31 2.38 -3.07
N ILE A 68 4.16 1.47 -2.61
CA ILE A 68 4.62 1.37 -1.24
C ILE A 68 5.73 2.39 -1.06
N PHE A 69 5.53 3.31 -0.13
CA PHE A 69 6.51 4.31 0.28
C PHE A 69 6.97 4.00 1.69
N VAL A 70 8.29 3.87 1.90
CA VAL A 70 8.87 3.60 3.21
C VAL A 70 9.88 4.67 3.60
N ASN A 71 9.71 5.22 4.80
CA ASN A 71 10.62 6.18 5.40
C ASN A 71 11.02 5.75 6.81
N ALA A 72 12.32 5.78 7.09
CA ALA A 72 12.90 5.58 8.40
C ALA A 72 14.05 6.59 8.62
N PRO A 73 14.19 7.19 9.81
CA PRO A 73 15.32 8.07 10.12
C PRO A 73 16.66 7.37 9.88
N GLY A 74 17.59 8.04 9.19
CA GLY A 74 18.91 7.48 8.87
C GLY A 74 18.97 6.62 7.60
N TYR A 75 17.84 6.35 6.94
CA TYR A 75 17.78 5.51 5.73
C TYR A 75 17.35 6.27 4.49
N ASN A 76 17.83 5.84 3.33
CA ASN A 76 17.30 6.31 2.04
C ASN A 76 15.80 5.97 1.93
N ILE A 77 15.04 6.87 1.32
CA ILE A 77 13.63 6.62 1.03
C ILE A 77 13.54 5.42 0.09
N TYR A 78 12.61 4.51 0.37
CA TYR A 78 12.34 3.35 -0.46
C TYR A 78 10.95 3.45 -1.09
N THR A 79 10.87 3.11 -2.37
CA THR A 79 9.61 3.02 -3.10
C THR A 79 9.55 1.77 -3.97
N LYS A 80 8.41 1.07 -3.96
CA LYS A 80 8.16 -0.09 -4.84
C LYS A 80 6.67 -0.17 -5.17
N SER A 81 6.31 -0.60 -6.37
CA SER A 81 4.91 -0.89 -6.68
C SER A 81 4.41 -2.08 -5.85
N VAL A 82 3.16 -2.03 -5.39
CA VAL A 82 2.52 -3.14 -4.66
C VAL A 82 2.58 -4.43 -5.49
N GLY A 83 2.31 -4.38 -6.79
CA GLY A 83 2.31 -5.59 -7.59
C GLY A 83 1.18 -6.55 -7.19
N LYS A 84 1.34 -7.84 -7.51
CA LYS A 84 0.28 -8.85 -7.31
C LYS A 84 0.37 -9.57 -5.96
N GLU A 85 1.50 -9.46 -5.29
CA GLU A 85 1.78 -10.16 -4.04
C GLU A 85 1.24 -9.38 -2.84
N GLN A 86 0.96 -10.08 -1.75
CA GLN A 86 0.51 -9.49 -0.49
C GLN A 86 1.65 -9.35 0.52
N ILE A 87 2.77 -10.03 0.30
CA ILE A 87 3.95 -9.99 1.17
C ILE A 87 5.06 -9.24 0.47
N HIS A 88 5.61 -8.22 1.09
CA HIS A 88 6.78 -7.50 0.62
C HIS A 88 7.78 -7.26 1.74
N ASP A 89 8.84 -8.05 1.72
CA ASP A 89 9.99 -7.76 2.56
C ASP A 89 10.81 -6.63 1.91
N ILE A 90 11.23 -5.68 2.75
CA ILE A 90 11.84 -4.43 2.32
C ILE A 90 13.18 -4.28 3.03
N GLU A 91 14.22 -4.06 2.23
CA GLU A 91 15.57 -3.78 2.72
C GLU A 91 15.89 -2.31 2.48
N LEU A 92 16.07 -1.55 3.56
CA LEU A 92 16.46 -0.14 3.50
C LEU A 92 17.99 -0.01 3.50
N VAL A 93 18.49 0.96 2.75
CA VAL A 93 19.91 1.29 2.68
C VAL A 93 20.16 2.54 3.53
N PRO A 94 21.10 2.54 4.50
CA PRO A 94 21.47 3.73 5.26
C PRO A 94 21.89 4.91 4.38
N ARG A 95 21.63 6.14 4.84
CA ARG A 95 22.20 7.35 4.25
C ARG A 95 23.70 7.39 4.58
N GLN A 96 24.52 7.75 3.59
CA GLN A 96 25.96 7.95 3.78
C GLN A 96 26.23 9.19 4.63
#